data_AF-A0A177P4N9-F1
#
_entry.id   AF-A0A177P4N9-F1
#
_cell.length_a   1.000
_cell.length_b   1.000
_cell.length_c   1.000
_cell.angle_alpha   90.00
_cell.angle_beta   90.00
_cell.angle_gamma   90.00
#
_symmetry.space_group_name_H-M   'P 1'
#
loop_
_entity.id
_entity.type
_entity.pdbx_description
1 polymer ?
#
loop_
_entity_poly.entity_id
_entity_poly.type
_entity_poly.pdbx_seq_one_letter_code
_entity_poly.pdbx_strand_id
1 'polypeptide(L)'
;MPFLLDTGATRTVIPIAMAIKASLPFGDIVLSNTAGGKVADRSTQIASLALGNAVLRNLDAQINEHLDEVLIGMNTLKYFQMTQTGNTLTLVVNNPADPGIETPP
;
A
#
# COMPACT_ATOMS: atom_id res chain seq x y z
N MET A 1 5.62 11.11 6.85
CA MET A 1 5.00 9.94 7.51
C MET A 1 5.87 8.75 7.17
N PRO A 2 6.32 7.90 8.09
CA PRO A 2 7.07 6.73 7.68
C PRO A 2 6.12 5.76 6.95
N PHE A 3 6.57 5.31 5.79
CA PHE A 3 6.02 4.17 5.06
C PHE A 3 7.10 3.11 5.11
N LEU A 4 6.72 1.85 5.34
CA LEU A 4 7.60 0.72 5.18
C LEU A 4 7.28 0.03 3.85
N LEU A 5 8.28 -0.15 3.01
CA LEU A 5 8.14 -0.95 1.79
C LEU A 5 8.40 -2.41 2.16
N ASP A 6 7.39 -3.27 2.01
CA ASP A 6 7.46 -4.67 2.40
C ASP A 6 7.19 -5.57 1.19
N THR A 7 8.26 -6.07 0.58
CA THR A 7 8.16 -7.01 -0.56
C THR A 7 7.63 -8.38 -0.16
N GLY A 8 7.56 -8.70 1.13
CA GLY A 8 6.96 -9.93 1.65
C GLY A 8 5.44 -9.81 1.86
N ALA A 9 4.91 -8.59 1.91
CA ALA A 9 3.47 -8.35 2.07
C ALA A 9 2.74 -8.40 0.72
N THR A 10 1.66 -9.18 0.63
CA THR A 10 0.82 -9.24 -0.58
C THR A 10 -0.03 -7.98 -0.75
N ARG A 11 -0.51 -7.38 0.34
CA ARG A 11 -1.40 -6.22 0.33
C ARG A 11 -0.78 -5.03 1.05
N THR A 12 -1.18 -3.84 0.61
CA THR A 12 -0.91 -2.58 1.30
C THR A 12 -1.81 -2.49 2.53
N VAL A 13 -1.23 -2.17 3.69
CA VAL A 13 -1.94 -2.11 4.97
C VAL A 13 -1.83 -0.71 5.56
N ILE A 14 -2.98 -0.14 5.94
CA ILE A 14 -3.14 1.21 6.44
C ILE A 14 -3.44 1.15 7.96
N PRO A 15 -2.70 1.88 8.81
CA PRO A 15 -3.05 2.07 10.20
C PRO A 15 -4.47 2.61 10.38
N ILE A 16 -5.22 2.09 11.34
CA ILE A 16 -6.61 2.52 11.59
C ILE A 16 -6.73 4.04 11.77
N ALA A 17 -5.79 4.67 12.49
CA ALA A 17 -5.78 6.11 12.71
C ALA A 17 -5.65 6.90 11.39
N MET A 18 -4.93 6.37 10.40
CA MET A 18 -4.81 6.98 9.08
C MET A 18 -6.05 6.69 8.23
N ALA A 19 -6.57 5.47 8.27
CA ALA A 19 -7.78 5.10 7.54
C ALA A 19 -8.98 5.99 7.93
N ILE A 20 -9.15 6.27 9.24
CA ILE A 20 -10.17 7.19 9.75
C ILE A 20 -9.95 8.61 9.19
N LYS A 21 -8.73 9.14 9.26
CA LYS A 21 -8.40 10.48 8.76
C LYS A 21 -8.63 10.63 7.25
N ALA A 22 -8.32 9.58 6.49
CA ALA A 22 -8.53 9.51 5.06
C ALA A 22 -9.97 9.13 4.67
N SER A 23 -10.87 8.92 5.65
CA SER A 23 -12.25 8.48 5.43
C SER A 23 -12.35 7.23 4.54
N LEU A 24 -11.41 6.29 4.72
CA LEU A 24 -11.43 5.05 3.97
C LEU A 24 -12.63 4.19 4.37
N PRO A 25 -13.27 3.49 3.42
CA PRO A 25 -14.38 2.60 3.73
C PRO A 25 -13.90 1.39 4.54
N PHE A 26 -14.61 1.04 5.59
CA PHE A 26 -14.34 -0.15 6.39
C PHE A 26 -15.16 -1.31 5.84
N GLY A 27 -14.50 -2.27 5.21
CA GLY A 27 -15.12 -3.49 4.70
C GLY A 27 -15.12 -4.64 5.70
N ASP A 28 -15.25 -5.85 5.16
CA ASP A 28 -15.31 -7.10 5.89
C ASP A 28 -14.03 -7.39 6.68
N ILE A 29 -14.17 -8.17 7.74
CA ILE A 29 -13.03 -8.72 8.47
C ILE A 29 -12.34 -9.76 7.60
N VAL A 30 -11.02 -9.63 7.45
CA VAL A 30 -10.17 -10.56 6.71
C VAL A 30 -9.05 -11.06 7.61
N LEU A 31 -8.74 -12.35 7.53
CA LEU A 31 -7.62 -12.93 8.27
C LEU A 31 -6.34 -12.83 7.44
N SER A 32 -5.36 -12.11 7.98
CA SER A 32 -4.05 -11.91 7.35
C SER A 32 -2.99 -12.75 8.05
N ASN A 33 -2.09 -13.35 7.29
CA ASN A 33 -0.91 -14.02 7.84
C ASN A 33 0.24 -13.00 7.88
N THR A 34 0.80 -12.78 9.06
CA THR A 34 1.96 -11.90 9.28
C THR A 34 3.10 -12.71 9.88
N ALA A 35 4.28 -12.10 10.00
CA ALA A 35 5.40 -12.70 10.74
C ALA A 35 5.05 -13.01 12.21
N GLY A 36 4.14 -12.23 12.81
CA GLY A 36 3.65 -12.43 14.18
C GLY A 36 2.52 -13.45 14.30
N GLY A 37 2.10 -14.09 13.21
CA GLY A 37 0.96 -14.99 13.16
C GLY A 37 -0.27 -14.39 12.48
N LYS A 38 -1.44 -14.99 12.73
CA LYS A 38 -2.70 -14.55 12.12
C LYS A 38 -3.29 -13.36 12.86
N VAL A 39 -3.64 -12.33 12.11
CA VAL A 39 -4.31 -11.12 12.62
C VAL A 39 -5.61 -10.89 11.87
N ALA A 40 -6.59 -10.29 12.54
CA ALA A 40 -7.82 -9.84 11.92
C ALA A 40 -7.65 -8.39 11.45
N ASP A 41 -7.75 -8.19 10.14
CA ASP A 41 -7.75 -6.88 9.49
C ASP A 41 -9.16 -6.58 8.97
N ARG A 42 -9.37 -5.36 8.48
CA ARG A 42 -10.54 -5.01 7.68
C ARG A 42 -10.13 -4.73 6.24
N SER A 43 -10.90 -5.21 5.27
CA SER A 43 -10.70 -4.80 3.88
C SER A 43 -11.04 -3.32 3.70
N THR A 44 -10.39 -2.68 2.75
CA THR A 44 -10.72 -1.32 2.32
C THR A 44 -10.34 -1.13 0.86
N GLN A 45 -10.85 -0.07 0.23
CA GLN A 45 -10.46 0.33 -1.11
C GLN A 45 -10.01 1.78 -1.07
N ILE A 46 -8.77 2.02 -1.50
CA ILE A 46 -8.20 3.35 -1.60
C ILE A 46 -8.50 3.88 -3.01
N ALA A 47 -9.33 4.91 -3.11
CA ALA A 47 -9.69 5.51 -4.39
C ALA A 47 -8.46 6.05 -5.14
N SER A 48 -7.51 6.64 -4.40
CA SER A 48 -6.26 7.19 -4.94
C SER A 48 -5.14 7.10 -3.91
N LEU A 49 -4.06 6.40 -4.23
CA LEU A 49 -2.81 6.37 -3.47
C LEU A 49 -1.71 7.09 -4.25
N ALA A 50 -1.23 8.21 -3.72
CA ALA A 50 -0.10 8.93 -4.32
C ALA A 50 1.21 8.50 -3.68
N LEU A 51 2.17 8.07 -4.49
CA LEU A 51 3.55 7.78 -4.10
C LEU A 51 4.51 8.61 -4.97
N GLY A 52 4.96 9.74 -4.44
CA GLY A 52 5.67 10.74 -5.22
C GLY A 52 4.76 11.31 -6.32
N ASN A 53 5.18 11.19 -7.58
CA ASN A 53 4.39 11.57 -8.75
C ASN A 53 3.52 10.45 -9.31
N ALA A 54 3.59 9.22 -8.79
CA ALA A 54 2.74 8.12 -9.24
C ALA A 54 1.41 8.13 -8.47
N VAL A 55 0.29 8.04 -9.19
CA VAL A 55 -1.05 7.93 -8.59
C VAL A 55 -1.64 6.57 -8.93
N LEU A 56 -1.82 5.71 -7.94
CA LEU A 56 -2.52 4.44 -8.10
C LEU A 56 -4.00 4.61 -7.80
N ARG A 57 -4.88 4.08 -8.66
CA ARG A 57 -6.33 4.18 -8.49
C ARG A 57 -6.96 2.85 -8.07
N ASN A 58 -8.04 2.95 -7.30
CA ASN A 58 -8.88 1.82 -6.90
C ASN A 58 -8.07 0.66 -6.31
N LEU A 59 -7.15 0.98 -5.41
CA LEU A 59 -6.23 0.02 -4.81
C LEU A 59 -6.90 -0.70 -3.64
N ASP A 60 -7.05 -2.02 -3.76
CA ASP A 60 -7.43 -2.86 -2.62
C ASP A 60 -6.38 -2.77 -1.52
N ALA A 61 -6.80 -2.52 -0.29
CA ALA A 61 -5.91 -2.46 0.86
C ALA A 61 -6.55 -3.12 2.07
N GLN A 62 -5.81 -3.15 3.18
CA GLN A 62 -6.29 -3.62 4.47
C GLN A 62 -6.09 -2.53 5.52
N ILE A 63 -6.91 -2.55 6.56
CA ILE A 63 -6.80 -1.69 7.73
C ILE A 63 -6.45 -2.58 8.92
N ASN A 64 -5.40 -2.21 9.65
CA ASN A 64 -4.96 -2.92 10.85
C ASN A 64 -4.93 -1.95 12.05
N GLU A 65 -5.38 -2.44 13.20
CA GLU A 65 -5.50 -1.65 14.45
C GLU A 65 -4.18 -1.58 15.24
N HIS A 66 -3.24 -2.45 14.93
CA HIS A 66 -1.98 -2.65 15.65
C HIS A 66 -0.75 -2.15 14.87
N LEU A 67 -0.95 -1.57 13.68
CA LEU A 67 0.11 -0.94 12.89
C LEU A 67 0.17 0.56 13.17
N ASP A 68 1.40 1.07 13.28
CA ASP A 68 1.68 2.50 13.45
C ASP A 68 2.07 3.18 12.12
N GLU A 69 2.61 2.42 11.17
CA GLU A 69 3.06 2.89 9.86
C GLU A 69 2.37 2.16 8.71
N VAL A 70 2.33 2.81 7.55
CA VAL A 70 1.76 2.19 6.33
C VAL A 70 2.74 1.16 5.80
N LEU A 71 2.26 -0.07 5.62
CA LEU A 71 2.98 -1.13 4.92
C LEU A 71 2.60 -1.09 3.43
N ILE A 72 3.56 -0.81 2.56
CA ILE A 72 3.37 -0.85 1.11
C ILE A 72 3.74 -2.24 0.61
N GLY A 73 2.72 -3.02 0.26
CA GLY A 73 2.87 -4.39 -0.22
C GLY A 73 2.98 -4.52 -1.73
N MET A 74 3.15 -5.76 -2.20
CA MET A 74 3.35 -6.08 -3.61
C MET A 74 2.18 -5.73 -4.53
N ASN A 75 0.94 -5.63 -4.01
CA ASN A 75 -0.17 -5.09 -4.79
C ASN A 75 0.06 -3.64 -5.25
N THR A 76 0.90 -2.88 -4.55
CA THR A 76 1.37 -1.53 -4.92
C THR A 76 2.75 -1.61 -5.57
N LEU A 77 3.70 -2.33 -4.97
CA LEU A 77 5.10 -2.34 -5.44
C LEU A 77 5.27 -2.98 -6.83
N LYS A 78 4.39 -3.90 -7.25
CA LYS A 78 4.47 -4.54 -8.59
C LYS A 78 4.43 -3.53 -9.75
N TYR A 79 3.90 -2.34 -9.49
CA TYR A 79 3.78 -1.26 -10.45
C TYR A 79 5.08 -0.46 -10.64
N PHE A 80 6.09 -0.72 -9.80
CA PHE A 80 7.36 -0.04 -9.81
C PHE A 80 8.51 -1.00 -10.10
N GLN A 81 9.45 -0.56 -10.94
CA GLN A 81 10.79 -1.09 -10.99
C GLN A 81 11.52 -0.56 -9.76
N MET A 82 12.01 -1.49 -8.94
CA MET A 82 12.79 -1.19 -7.76
C MET A 82 14.27 -1.36 -8.09
N THR A 83 15.10 -0.38 -7.72
CA THR A 83 16.56 -0.48 -7.83
C THR A 83 17.19 0.03 -6.55
N GLN A 84 17.96 -0.82 -5.87
CA GLN A 84 18.67 -0.45 -4.64
C GLN A 84 20.13 -0.17 -4.93
N THR A 85 20.64 0.97 -4.47
CA THR A 85 22.06 1.35 -4.56
C THR A 85 22.49 1.91 -3.20
N GLY A 86 23.26 1.12 -2.45
CA GLY A 86 23.61 1.42 -1.06
C GLY A 86 22.34 1.58 -0.21
N ASN A 87 22.21 2.73 0.45
CA ASN A 87 21.05 3.09 1.26
C ASN A 87 19.91 3.77 0.48
N THR A 88 20.03 3.88 -0.85
CA THR A 88 19.00 4.49 -1.69
C THR A 88 18.19 3.42 -2.39
N LEU A 89 16.87 3.53 -2.31
CA LEU A 89 15.93 2.74 -3.09
C LEU A 89 15.21 3.66 -4.07
N THR A 90 15.37 3.38 -5.36
CA THR A 90 14.71 4.09 -6.45
C THR A 90 13.50 3.29 -6.92
N LEU A 91 12.35 3.95 -6.99
CA LEU A 91 11.10 3.41 -7.53
C LEU A 91 10.80 4.13 -8.85
N VAL A 92 10.70 3.38 -9.95
CA VAL A 92 10.33 3.91 -11.28
C VAL A 92 9.08 3.19 -11.75
N VAL A 93 8.06 3.90 -12.20
CA VAL A 93 6.83 3.27 -12.72
C VAL A 93 7.17 2.37 -13.92
N ASN A 94 6.78 1.09 -13.86
CA ASN A 94 7.09 0.08 -14.88
C ASN A 94 6.44 0.38 -16.24
N ASN A 95 5.16 0.76 -16.22
CA ASN A 95 4.40 1.11 -17.42
C ASN A 95 3.31 2.13 -17.07
N PRO A 96 3.44 3.41 -17.48
CA PRO A 96 2.42 4.44 -17.27
C PRO A 96 1.07 4.14 -17.94
N ALA A 97 1.02 3.17 -18.87
CA ALA A 97 -0.21 2.75 -19.54
C ALA A 97 -0.97 1.64 -18.78
N ASP A 98 -0.49 1.22 -17.60
CA ASP A 98 -1.27 0.34 -16.73
C ASP A 98 -2.51 1.10 -16.22
N PRO A 99 -3.74 0.61 -16.43
CA PRO A 99 -4.96 1.31 -16.01
C PRO A 99 -5.03 1.56 -14.50
N GLY A 100 -4.18 0.92 -13.71
CA GLY A 100 -4.02 1.16 -12.28
C GLY A 100 -3.15 2.37 -11.91
N ILE A 101 -2.44 3.02 -12.83
CA ILE A 101 -1.48 4.11 -12.54
C ILE A 101 -1.69 5.30 -13.47
N GLU A 102 -1.83 6.50 -12.89
CA GLU A 102 -1.73 7.76 -13.62
C GLU A 102 -0.40 8.46 -13.29
N THR A 103 0.28 8.93 -14.32
CA THR A 103 1.38 9.91 -14.19
C THR A 103 0.81 11.30 -14.48
N PRO A 104 1.15 12.34 -13.69
CA PRO A 104 0.77 13.70 -14.01
C PRO A 104 1.35 14.12 -15.37
N PRO A 105 0.69 15.05 -16.07
CA PRO A 105 1.14 15.56 -17.37
C PRO A 105 2.49 16.29 -17.28
#